data_AF-A0A6F8ZN17-F1
#
_entry.id   AF-A0A6F8ZN17-F1
#
_cell.length_a   1.000
_cell.length_b   1.000
_cell.length_c   1.000
_cell.angle_alpha   90.00
_cell.angle_beta   90.00
_cell.angle_gamma   90.00
#
_symmetry.space_group_name_H-M   'P 1'
#
loop_
_entity.id
_entity.type
_entity.pdbx_description
1 polymer ?
#
loop_
_entity_poly.entity_id
_entity_poly.type
_entity_poly.pdbx_seq_one_letter_code
_entity_poly.pdbx_strand_id
1 'polypeptide(L)' 'MSMVMACWKQNNFVDALCSNEMQSFYKCVEKAQIAVKAISEKHTIGQGGRLQPKQATTLLKRHPNLHKEI' A
#
# COMPACT_ATOMS: atom_id res chain seq x y z
N MET A 1 -7.33 -11.69 -7.43
CA MET A 1 -8.26 -12.38 -6.50
C MET A 1 -9.50 -12.92 -7.19
N SER A 2 -10.30 -12.11 -7.89
CA SER A 2 -11.58 -12.52 -8.49
C SER A 2 -11.53 -13.78 -9.37
N MET A 3 -10.53 -13.90 -10.26
CA MET A 3 -10.43 -15.03 -11.19
C MET A 3 -10.18 -16.39 -10.51
N VAL A 4 -9.28 -16.43 -9.51
CA VAL A 4 -8.99 -17.68 -8.76
C VAL A 4 -10.24 -18.17 -8.03
N MET A 5 -10.98 -17.27 -7.39
CA MET A 5 -12.21 -17.62 -6.66
C MET A 5 -13.32 -18.08 -7.61
N ALA A 6 -13.40 -17.51 -8.81
CA ALA A 6 -14.33 -17.96 -9.84
C ALA A 6 -13.97 -19.37 -10.35
N CYS A 7 -12.69 -19.62 -10.64
CA CYS A 7 -12.22 -20.94 -11.07
C CYS A 7 -12.43 -22.00 -9.98
N TRP A 8 -12.09 -21.68 -8.72
CA TRP A 8 -12.34 -22.55 -7.58
C TRP A 8 -13.81 -22.92 -7.45
N LYS A 9 -14.72 -21.93 -7.55
CA LYS A 9 -16.15 -22.20 -7.46
C LYS A 9 -16.64 -23.17 -8.53
N GLN A 10 -16.10 -23.09 -9.74
CA GLN A 10 -16.47 -23.98 -10.85
C GLN A 10 -15.84 -25.38 -10.71
N ASN A 11 -14.67 -25.48 -10.08
CA ASN A 11 -13.87 -26.71 -10.02
C ASN A 11 -13.83 -27.33 -8.62
N ASN A 12 -14.87 -27.13 -7.80
CA ASN A 12 -14.96 -27.65 -6.43
C ASN A 12 -13.74 -27.33 -5.55
N PHE A 13 -13.17 -26.14 -5.73
CA PHE A 13 -12.01 -25.64 -4.97
C PHE A 13 -10.75 -26.50 -5.14
N VAL A 14 -10.61 -27.20 -6.27
CA VAL A 14 -9.40 -27.98 -6.59
C VAL A 14 -8.33 -27.08 -7.21
N ASP A 15 -7.22 -26.90 -6.50
CA ASP A 15 -6.12 -26.03 -6.94
C ASP A 15 -5.45 -26.46 -8.25
N ALA A 16 -5.32 -27.77 -8.48
CA ALA A 16 -4.67 -28.29 -9.68
C ALA A 16 -5.38 -27.85 -10.97
N LEU A 17 -6.72 -27.74 -10.92
CA LEU A 17 -7.56 -27.34 -12.04
C LEU A 17 -7.52 -25.81 -12.30
N CYS A 18 -7.11 -25.03 -11.30
CA CYS A 18 -7.00 -23.57 -11.37
C CYS A 18 -5.54 -23.09 -11.32
N SER A 19 -4.60 -23.95 -11.72
CA SER A 19 -3.16 -23.70 -11.56
C SER A 19 -2.68 -22.47 -12.33
N ASN A 20 -3.28 -22.15 -13.49
CA ASN A 20 -2.94 -20.98 -14.29
C ASN A 20 -3.38 -19.66 -13.62
N GLU A 21 -4.61 -19.63 -13.12
CA GLU A 21 -5.19 -18.51 -12.39
C GLU A 21 -4.42 -18.29 -11.09
N MET A 22 -4.06 -19.38 -10.42
CA MET A 22 -3.29 -19.38 -9.19
C MET A 22 -1.87 -18.85 -9.40
N GLN A 23 -1.17 -19.28 -10.46
CA GLN A 23 0.15 -18.77 -10.81
C GLN A 23 0.11 -17.25 -11.10
N SER A 24 -0.91 -16.81 -11.85
CA SER A 24 -1.11 -15.40 -12.17
C SER A 24 -1.41 -14.57 -10.91
N PHE A 25 -2.19 -15.13 -9.99
CA PHE A 25 -2.46 -14.51 -8.70
C PHE A 25 -1.20 -14.37 -7.86
N TYR A 26 -0.38 -15.42 -7.71
CA TYR A 26 0.85 -15.34 -6.95
C TYR A 26 1.86 -14.36 -7.53
N LYS A 27 1.99 -14.29 -8.86
CA LYS A 27 2.81 -13.26 -9.53
C LYS A 27 2.33 -11.84 -9.19
N CYS A 28 1.02 -11.63 -9.09
CA CYS A 28 0.45 -10.35 -8.68
C CYS A 28 0.76 -10.04 -7.21
N VAL A 29 0.60 -11.01 -6.31
CA VAL A 29 0.90 -10.87 -4.88
C VAL A 29 2.39 -10.55 -4.65
N GLU A 30 3.29 -11.24 -5.35
CA GLU A 30 4.73 -10.99 -5.27
C GLU A 30 5.06 -9.54 -5.64
N LYS A 31 4.56 -9.07 -6.79
CA LYS A 31 4.75 -7.68 -7.23
C LYS A 31 4.18 -6.67 -6.23
N ALA A 32 3.00 -6.94 -5.68
CA ALA A 32 2.37 -6.10 -4.67
C ALA A 32 3.21 -6.04 -3.38
N GLN A 33 3.75 -7.18 -2.93
CA GLN A 33 4.60 -7.24 -1.75
C GLN A 33 5.91 -6.46 -1.95
N ILE A 34 6.53 -6.58 -3.13
CA ILE A 34 7.72 -5.80 -3.49
C ILE A 34 7.40 -4.30 -3.50
N ALA A 35 6.28 -3.90 -4.10
CA ALA A 35 5.86 -2.50 -4.15
C ALA A 35 5.63 -1.91 -2.75
N VAL A 36 4.96 -2.65 -1.85
CA VAL A 36 4.73 -2.20 -0.47
C VAL A 36 6.05 -2.03 0.28
N LYS A 37 7.00 -2.96 0.14
CA LYS A 37 8.35 -2.83 0.73
C LYS A 37 9.05 -1.57 0.22
N ALA A 38 9.07 -1.35 -1.09
CA ALA A 38 9.67 -0.16 -1.69
C ALA A 38 8.98 1.15 -1.24
N ILE A 39 7.66 1.15 -1.05
CA ILE A 39 6.93 2.31 -0.52
C ILE A 39 7.27 2.55 0.96
N SER A 40 7.38 1.49 1.77
CA SER A 40 7.73 1.62 3.19
C SER A 40 9.15 2.19 3.38
N GLU A 41 10.09 1.76 2.55
CA GLU A 41 11.45 2.31 2.51
C GLU A 41 11.44 3.78 2.05
N LYS A 42 10.70 4.10 0.99
CA LYS A 42 10.54 5.48 0.48
C LYS A 42 9.72 6.40 1.41
N HIS A 43 8.85 5.88 2.25
CA HIS A 43 8.14 6.68 3.26
C HIS A 43 9.11 7.21 4.33
N THR A 44 10.24 6.51 4.53
CA THR A 44 11.34 6.96 5.37
C THR A 44 12.19 8.03 4.66
N ILE A 45 12.33 7.90 3.34
CA ILE A 45 13.12 8.78 2.47
C ILE A 45 12.17 9.65 1.63
N GLY A 46 11.45 10.55 2.31
CA GLY A 46 10.71 11.66 1.67
C GLY A 46 9.62 11.23 0.68
N GLN A 47 8.36 11.19 1.14
CA GLN A 47 7.21 11.14 0.23
C GLN A 47 7.22 12.37 -0.67
N GLY A 48 7.37 12.15 -1.98
CA GLY A 48 7.35 13.18 -3.01
C GLY A 48 6.17 14.13 -2.80
N GLY A 49 6.50 15.39 -2.49
CA GLY A 49 5.56 16.50 -2.39
C GLY A 49 4.98 16.80 -1.01
N ARG A 50 5.04 15.89 -0.02
CA ARG A 50 4.43 16.13 1.31
C ARG A 50 5.49 16.16 2.40
N LEU A 51 5.49 17.24 3.20
CA LEU A 51 6.39 17.38 4.34
C LEU A 51 6.15 16.28 5.37
N GLN A 52 7.21 15.77 5.98
CA GLN A 52 7.10 14.80 7.06
C GLN A 52 6.42 15.46 8.28
N PRO A 53 5.61 14.75 9.09
CA PRO A 53 4.94 15.34 10.26
C PRO A 53 5.89 16.08 11.22
N LYS A 54 7.14 15.63 11.38
CA LYS A 54 8.17 16.32 12.19
C LYS A 54 8.57 17.68 11.60
N GLN A 55 8.69 17.77 10.28
CA GLN A 55 8.99 19.02 9.58
C GLN A 55 7.78 19.97 9.62
N ALA A 56 6.58 19.45 9.38
CA ALA A 56 5.33 20.22 9.46
C ALA A 56 5.10 20.80 10.87
N THR A 57 5.28 20.00 11.93
CA THR A 57 5.13 20.47 13.32
C THR A 57 6.19 21.50 13.70
N THR A 58 7.41 21.42 13.14
CA THR A 58 8.42 22.45 13.33
C THR A 58 8.00 23.79 12.72
N LEU A 59 7.38 23.78 11.52
CA LEU A 59 6.84 25.00 10.90
C LEU A 59 5.67 25.58 11.70
N LEU A 60 4.75 24.73 12.15
CA LEU A 60 3.60 25.15 12.97
C LEU A 60 4.03 25.73 14.33
N LYS A 61 5.14 25.26 14.91
CA LYS A 61 5.72 25.86 16.13
C LYS A 61 6.29 27.26 15.88
N ARG A 62 6.83 27.54 14.69
CA ARG A 62 7.35 28.88 14.32
C ARG A 62 6.24 29.87 14.03
N HIS A 63 5.14 29.40 13.44
CA HIS A 63 3.97 30.21 13.09
C HIS A 63 2.73 29.65 13.78
N PRO A 64 2.62 29.80 15.12
CA PRO A 64 1.48 29.30 15.86
C PRO A 64 0.22 30.06 15.47
N ASN A 65 -0.92 29.37 15.48
CA ASN A 65 -2.20 29.99 15.19
C ASN A 65 -2.64 30.80 16.42
N LEU A 66 -2.78 32.12 16.27
CA LEU A 66 -3.16 33.03 17.35
C LEU A 66 -4.68 32.94 17.55
N HIS A 67 -5.10 32.19 18.58
CA HIS A 67 -6.51 32.01 18.93
C HIS A 67 -7.04 33.00 19.98
N LYS A 68 -6.22 33.97 20.41
CA LYS A 68 -6.65 35.07 21.29
C LYS A 68 -6.09 36.40 20.78
N GLU A 69 -6.98 37.39 20.66
CA GLU A 69 -6.59 38.79 20.56
C GLU A 69 -5.89 39.20 21.87
N ILE A 70 -4.89 40.09 21.75
CA ILE A 70 -4.06 40.61 22.86
C ILE A 70 -4.91 41.46 23.80
#